data_AF-A0A650CR95-F1
#
_entry.id   AF-A0A650CR95-F1
#
_cell.length_a   1.000
_cell.length_b   1.000
_cell.length_c   1.000
_cell.angle_alpha   90.00
_cell.angle_beta   90.00
_cell.angle_gamma   90.00
#
_symmetry.space_group_name_H-M   'P 1'
#
loop_
_entity.id
_entity.type
_entity.pdbx_description
1 polymer ?
#
loop_
_entity_poly.entity_id
_entity_poly.type
_entity_poly.pdbx_seq_one_letter_code
_entity_poly.pdbx_strand_id
1 'polypeptide(L)'
;MEFKGILIEEEDLLRTGKISDEIRKKLEREGFKIVKKKGNENIITTFEEDKTSLVCDKEEIIFRLLLLSSTITRIIITEKITTVVMFTGRKSITHSFRINRATALEGLRKTYITSKSSQEFLQNFFKYLHENNDDAVLGWLREFLKNKS
;
A
#
# COMPACT_ATOMS: atom_id res chain seq x y z
N MET A 1 18.84 -6.01 -2.17
CA MET A 1 17.90 -6.33 -3.25
C MET A 1 16.71 -5.41 -3.01
N GLU A 2 16.47 -4.48 -3.90
CA GLU A 2 15.46 -3.43 -3.70
C GLU A 2 14.30 -3.69 -4.65
N PHE A 3 13.20 -4.20 -4.12
CA PHE A 3 11.96 -4.37 -4.87
C PHE A 3 11.19 -3.06 -4.82
N LYS A 4 10.90 -2.50 -6.00
CA LYS A 4 10.25 -1.18 -6.14
C LYS A 4 8.73 -1.20 -5.92
N GLY A 5 8.15 -2.37 -5.68
CA GLY A 5 6.71 -2.62 -5.59
C GLY A 5 6.32 -3.50 -4.42
N ILE A 6 5.08 -3.99 -4.43
CA ILE A 6 4.52 -5.01 -3.55
C ILE A 6 4.58 -6.38 -4.22
N LEU A 7 4.29 -6.46 -5.52
CA LEU A 7 4.29 -7.70 -6.29
C LEU A 7 5.70 -8.10 -6.73
N ILE A 8 6.08 -9.34 -6.42
CA ILE A 8 7.32 -9.97 -6.84
C ILE A 8 6.97 -11.20 -7.69
N GLU A 9 7.49 -11.29 -8.92
CA GLU A 9 7.28 -12.49 -9.72
C GLU A 9 8.22 -13.63 -9.26
N GLU A 10 7.73 -14.87 -9.26
CA GLU A 10 8.55 -16.03 -8.90
C GLU A 10 9.81 -16.16 -9.77
N GLU A 11 9.73 -15.76 -11.04
CA GLU A 11 10.87 -15.75 -11.96
C GLU A 11 11.98 -14.78 -11.51
N ASP A 12 11.62 -13.62 -10.96
CA ASP A 12 12.59 -12.67 -10.43
C ASP A 12 13.37 -13.25 -9.24
N LEU A 13 12.68 -14.04 -8.40
CA LEU A 13 13.33 -14.76 -7.29
C LEU A 13 14.25 -15.87 -7.79
N LEU A 14 13.80 -16.65 -8.79
CA LEU A 14 14.59 -17.69 -9.46
C LEU A 14 15.91 -17.14 -10.03
N ARG A 15 15.84 -16.03 -10.78
CA ARG A 15 17.00 -15.38 -11.42
C ARG A 15 18.06 -14.91 -10.43
N THR A 16 17.65 -14.60 -9.20
CA THR A 16 18.57 -14.11 -8.18
C THR A 16 19.32 -15.22 -7.44
N GLY A 17 19.05 -16.50 -7.76
CA GLY A 17 19.73 -17.66 -7.15
C GLY A 17 19.40 -17.86 -5.66
N LYS A 18 18.34 -17.21 -5.16
CA LYS A 18 18.02 -17.06 -3.74
C LYS A 18 16.63 -17.61 -3.40
N ILE A 19 16.35 -18.85 -3.81
CA ILE A 19 15.12 -19.54 -3.40
C ILE A 19 15.43 -20.40 -2.19
N SER A 20 15.32 -19.79 -1.02
CA SER A 20 14.98 -20.54 0.17
C SER A 20 13.58 -20.13 0.61
N ASP A 21 12.85 -21.08 1.21
CA ASP A 21 11.57 -20.80 1.87
C ASP A 21 11.71 -19.68 2.91
N GLU A 22 12.91 -19.49 3.47
CA GLU A 22 13.20 -18.42 4.42
C GLU A 22 13.14 -17.03 3.80
N ILE A 23 13.67 -16.84 2.58
CA ILE A 23 13.62 -15.56 1.88
C ILE A 23 12.18 -15.22 1.48
N ARG A 24 11.43 -16.22 0.98
CA ARG A 24 10.00 -16.09 0.70
C ARG A 24 9.24 -15.63 1.94
N LYS A 25 9.39 -16.35 3.07
CA LYS A 25 8.75 -15.99 4.35
C LYS A 25 9.16 -14.61 4.84
N LYS A 26 10.43 -14.22 4.65
CA LYS A 26 10.91 -12.88 5.03
C LYS A 26 10.22 -11.79 4.21
N LEU A 27 10.17 -11.95 2.89
CA LEU A 27 9.50 -10.99 1.99
C LEU A 27 8.01 -10.87 2.29
N GLU A 28 7.32 -11.98 2.54
CA GLU A 28 5.90 -11.96 2.92
C GLU A 28 5.67 -11.25 4.25
N ARG A 29 6.55 -11.44 5.25
CA ARG A 29 6.51 -10.69 6.52
C ARG A 29 6.76 -9.20 6.36
N GLU A 30 7.53 -8.80 5.35
CA GLU A 30 7.77 -7.41 4.97
C GLU A 30 6.64 -6.83 4.09
N GLY A 31 5.57 -7.61 3.85
CA GLY A 31 4.41 -7.18 3.07
C GLY A 31 4.62 -7.21 1.56
N PHE A 32 5.55 -8.01 1.06
CA PHE A 32 5.58 -8.32 -0.37
C PHE A 32 4.66 -9.48 -0.70
N LYS A 33 4.10 -9.47 -1.92
CA LYS A 33 3.27 -10.54 -2.45
C LYS A 33 3.98 -11.23 -3.60
N ILE A 34 4.30 -12.50 -3.41
CA ILE A 34 4.92 -13.32 -4.45
C ILE A 34 3.81 -13.89 -5.34
N VAL A 35 3.94 -13.70 -6.65
CA VAL A 35 2.98 -14.15 -7.66
C VAL A 35 3.71 -14.90 -8.77
N LYS A 36 3.03 -15.84 -9.42
CA LYS A 36 3.60 -16.54 -10.60
C LYS A 36 3.89 -15.57 -11.73
N LYS A 37 2.96 -14.65 -11.97
CA LYS A 37 3.02 -13.59 -12.97
C LYS A 37 2.07 -12.46 -12.58
N LYS A 38 2.44 -11.21 -12.82
CA LYS A 38 1.58 -10.04 -12.61
C LYS A 38 0.44 -10.04 -13.64
N GLY A 39 -0.78 -10.19 -13.15
CA GLY A 39 -2.01 -10.09 -13.95
C GLY A 39 -2.56 -8.65 -13.98
N ASN A 40 -3.66 -8.46 -14.71
CA ASN A 40 -4.42 -7.20 -14.67
C ASN A 40 -5.06 -6.93 -13.29
N GLU A 41 -5.22 -7.99 -12.49
CA GLU A 41 -5.65 -7.92 -11.10
C GLU A 41 -4.90 -8.98 -10.30
N ASN A 42 -4.27 -8.57 -9.21
CA ASN A 42 -3.51 -9.43 -8.30
C ASN A 42 -4.01 -9.21 -6.88
N ILE A 43 -4.43 -10.28 -6.21
CA ILE A 43 -4.86 -10.22 -4.81
C ILE A 43 -3.62 -10.11 -3.93
N ILE A 44 -3.54 -9.04 -3.15
CA ILE A 44 -2.49 -8.83 -2.15
C ILE A 44 -2.86 -9.61 -0.89
N THR A 45 -4.03 -9.29 -0.33
CA THR A 45 -4.58 -9.92 0.88
C THR A 45 -6.11 -9.90 0.86
N THR A 46 -6.70 -10.74 1.70
CA THR A 46 -8.13 -10.72 2.03
C THR A 46 -8.27 -10.54 3.53
N PHE A 47 -9.01 -9.53 3.95
CA PHE A 47 -9.30 -9.26 5.36
C PHE A 47 -10.41 -10.20 5.83
N GLU A 48 -10.11 -11.05 6.81
CA GLU A 48 -11.01 -12.15 7.18
C GLU A 48 -12.27 -11.67 7.91
N GLU A 49 -12.22 -10.55 8.63
CA GLU A 49 -13.33 -10.03 9.43
C GLU A 49 -14.50 -9.53 8.56
N ASP A 50 -14.19 -8.86 7.45
CA ASP A 50 -15.18 -8.24 6.57
C ASP A 50 -15.21 -8.82 5.14
N LYS A 51 -14.38 -9.84 4.88
CA LYS A 51 -14.24 -10.52 3.58
C LYS A 51 -13.91 -9.58 2.42
N THR A 52 -13.26 -8.46 2.72
CA THR A 52 -12.81 -7.51 1.70
C THR A 52 -11.43 -7.91 1.19
N SER A 53 -11.23 -7.87 -0.13
CA SER A 53 -9.93 -8.14 -0.73
C SER A 53 -9.23 -6.84 -1.14
N LEU A 54 -7.96 -6.71 -0.79
CA LEU A 54 -7.06 -5.69 -1.33
C LEU A 54 -6.38 -6.25 -2.58
N VAL A 55 -6.59 -5.61 -3.72
CA VAL A 55 -6.05 -6.02 -5.01
C VAL A 55 -5.28 -4.88 -5.69
N CYS A 56 -4.43 -5.20 -6.65
CA CYS A 56 -3.73 -4.21 -7.49
C CYS A 56 -3.59 -4.63 -8.95
N ASP A 57 -3.35 -3.67 -9.83
CA ASP A 57 -2.96 -3.88 -11.22
C ASP A 57 -1.48 -4.30 -11.35
N LYS A 58 -1.07 -4.69 -12.57
CA LYS A 58 0.31 -5.11 -12.86
C LYS A 58 1.34 -3.99 -12.66
N GLU A 59 0.95 -2.74 -12.92
CA GLU A 59 1.80 -1.57 -12.72
C GLU A 59 1.90 -1.14 -11.25
N GLU A 60 1.03 -1.68 -10.39
CA GLU A 60 0.95 -1.36 -8.98
C GLU A 60 0.72 0.15 -8.77
N ILE A 61 -0.11 0.73 -9.64
CA ILE A 61 -0.54 2.13 -9.59
C ILE A 61 -1.91 2.20 -8.95
N ILE A 62 -2.82 1.27 -9.29
CA ILE A 62 -4.19 1.27 -8.80
C ILE A 62 -4.40 0.07 -7.88
N PHE A 63 -4.65 0.38 -6.61
CA PHE A 63 -5.10 -0.57 -5.61
C PHE A 63 -6.59 -0.40 -5.34
N ARG A 64 -7.28 -1.49 -5.05
CA ARG A 64 -8.73 -1.50 -4.80
C ARG A 64 -9.04 -2.37 -3.59
N LEU A 65 -9.93 -1.88 -2.74
CA LEU A 65 -10.65 -2.70 -1.77
C LEU A 65 -11.96 -3.17 -2.42
N LEU A 66 -12.13 -4.48 -2.49
CA LEU A 66 -13.28 -5.14 -3.11
C LEU A 66 -14.11 -5.86 -2.06
N LEU A 67 -15.40 -5.53 -1.97
CA LEU A 67 -16.40 -6.29 -1.22
C LEU A 67 -17.38 -6.91 -2.23
N LEU A 68 -17.44 -8.24 -2.30
CA LEU A 68 -18.31 -8.95 -3.25
C LEU A 68 -18.17 -8.42 -4.70
N SER A 69 -16.94 -8.20 -5.16
CA SER A 69 -16.57 -7.62 -6.47
C SER A 69 -16.87 -6.12 -6.66
N SER A 70 -17.54 -5.47 -5.70
CA SER A 70 -17.76 -4.02 -5.72
C SER A 70 -16.54 -3.29 -5.17
N THR A 71 -16.04 -2.29 -5.89
CA THR A 71 -14.96 -1.43 -5.38
C THR A 71 -15.51 -0.47 -4.34
N ILE A 72 -15.10 -0.64 -3.08
CA ILE A 72 -15.49 0.24 -1.96
C ILE A 72 -14.46 1.34 -1.72
N THR A 73 -13.20 1.12 -2.13
CA THR A 73 -12.15 2.14 -2.08
C THR A 73 -11.15 1.90 -3.20
N ARG A 74 -10.63 2.98 -3.78
CA ARG A 74 -9.54 2.98 -4.75
C ARG A 74 -8.39 3.82 -4.20
N ILE A 75 -7.18 3.26 -4.22
CA ILE A 75 -5.95 3.95 -3.84
C ILE A 75 -5.10 4.05 -5.11
N ILE A 76 -4.73 5.26 -5.50
CA ILE A 76 -3.96 5.54 -6.70
C ILE A 76 -2.60 6.08 -6.24
N ILE A 77 -1.52 5.36 -6.53
CA ILE A 77 -0.16 5.71 -6.13
C ILE A 77 0.65 6.08 -7.38
N THR A 78 0.92 7.36 -7.54
CA THR A 78 1.83 7.89 -8.55
C THR A 78 3.21 8.20 -7.94
N GLU A 79 4.16 8.66 -8.75
CA GLU A 79 5.50 9.02 -8.28
C GLU A 79 5.53 10.03 -7.12
N LYS A 80 4.58 10.97 -7.06
CA LYS A 80 4.58 12.10 -6.12
C LYS A 80 3.29 12.30 -5.33
N ILE A 81 2.21 11.64 -5.75
CA ILE A 81 0.89 11.83 -5.17
C ILE A 81 0.26 10.47 -4.94
N THR A 82 -0.29 10.29 -3.74
CA THR A 82 -1.18 9.19 -3.41
C THR A 82 -2.59 9.73 -3.20
N THR A 83 -3.56 9.18 -3.90
CA THR A 83 -4.98 9.57 -3.79
C THR A 83 -5.81 8.39 -3.33
N VAL A 84 -6.60 8.58 -2.29
CA VAL A 84 -7.55 7.59 -1.76
C VAL A 84 -8.97 8.06 -2.04
N VAL A 85 -9.73 7.27 -2.79
CA VAL A 85 -11.13 7.51 -3.13
C VAL A 85 -11.99 6.46 -2.46
N MET A 86 -12.82 6.87 -1.50
CA MET A 86 -13.77 6.00 -0.80
C MET A 86 -15.17 6.17 -1.39
N PHE A 87 -15.85 5.07 -1.68
CA PHE A 87 -17.19 5.05 -2.26
C PHE A 87 -18.24 4.77 -1.17
N THR A 88 -19.17 5.70 -0.96
CA THR A 88 -20.25 5.61 0.04
C THR A 88 -21.60 5.77 -0.64
N GLY A 89 -22.17 4.65 -1.10
CA GLY A 89 -23.40 4.64 -1.89
C GLY A 89 -23.23 5.40 -3.20
N ARG A 90 -23.92 6.54 -3.36
CA ARG A 90 -23.81 7.40 -4.55
C ARG A 90 -22.75 8.50 -4.43
N LYS A 91 -22.12 8.64 -3.26
CA LYS A 91 -21.11 9.68 -3.01
C LYS A 91 -19.71 9.07 -3.05
N SER A 92 -18.74 9.90 -3.37
CA SER A 92 -17.32 9.57 -3.24
C SER A 92 -16.61 10.63 -2.42
N ILE A 93 -15.75 10.19 -1.50
CA ILE A 93 -14.87 11.07 -0.73
C ILE A 93 -13.45 10.84 -1.25
N THR A 94 -12.75 11.92 -1.60
CA THR A 94 -11.39 11.86 -2.15
C THR A 94 -10.43 12.57 -1.21
N HIS A 95 -9.33 11.90 -0.87
CA HIS A 95 -8.21 12.46 -0.12
C HIS A 95 -6.94 12.34 -0.96
N SER A 96 -6.14 13.39 -1.02
CA SER A 96 -4.87 13.38 -1.75
C SER A 96 -3.72 13.77 -0.83
N PHE A 97 -2.61 13.07 -0.99
CA PHE A 97 -1.42 13.20 -0.17
C PHE A 97 -0.22 13.41 -1.10
N ARG A 98 0.58 14.45 -0.82
CA ARG A 98 1.85 14.65 -1.50
C ARG A 98 2.91 13.81 -0.81
N ILE A 99 3.15 12.63 -1.36
CA ILE A 99 4.03 11.61 -0.79
C ILE A 99 4.62 10.82 -1.96
N ASN A 100 5.92 10.50 -1.87
CA ASN A 100 6.57 9.74 -2.94
C ASN A 100 6.05 8.29 -2.98
N ARG A 101 6.15 7.67 -4.16
CA ARG A 101 5.67 6.30 -4.41
C ARG A 101 6.24 5.25 -3.44
N ALA A 102 7.55 5.30 -3.18
CA ALA A 102 8.22 4.30 -2.35
C ALA A 102 7.69 4.33 -0.90
N THR A 103 7.56 5.52 -0.31
CA THR A 103 7.00 5.71 1.03
C THR A 103 5.52 5.32 1.08
N ALA A 104 4.73 5.66 0.07
CA ALA A 104 3.32 5.25 0.00
C ALA A 104 3.15 3.73 -0.04
N LEU A 105 3.94 3.03 -0.86
CA LEU A 105 3.94 1.57 -0.96
C LEU A 105 4.44 0.92 0.33
N GLU A 106 5.45 1.50 1.00
CA GLU A 106 5.88 1.05 2.34
C GLU A 106 4.74 1.16 3.35
N GLY A 107 4.04 2.29 3.39
CA GLY A 107 2.86 2.48 4.24
C GLY A 107 1.77 1.46 3.96
N LEU A 108 1.49 1.20 2.69
CA LEU A 108 0.50 0.20 2.28
C LEU A 108 0.90 -1.18 2.82
N ARG A 109 2.15 -1.60 2.61
CA ARG A 109 2.70 -2.88 3.12
C ARG A 109 2.58 -3.01 4.62
N LYS A 110 3.08 -2.02 5.36
CA LYS A 110 3.08 -2.05 6.83
C LYS A 110 1.68 -2.13 7.41
N THR A 111 0.70 -1.50 6.76
CA THR A 111 -0.65 -1.39 7.31
C THR A 111 -1.48 -2.62 6.99
N TYR A 112 -1.46 -3.14 5.77
CA TYR A 112 -2.30 -4.29 5.43
C TYR A 112 -1.88 -5.57 6.17
N ILE A 113 -0.58 -5.75 6.48
CA ILE A 113 -0.09 -6.95 7.19
C ILE A 113 -0.53 -6.99 8.66
N THR A 114 -0.75 -5.82 9.27
CA THR A 114 -1.12 -5.71 10.69
C THR A 114 -2.62 -5.60 10.91
N SER A 115 -3.39 -5.24 9.87
CA SER A 115 -4.81 -4.97 9.98
C SER A 115 -5.66 -6.23 9.80
N LYS A 116 -6.71 -6.36 10.63
CA LYS A 116 -7.64 -7.49 10.60
C LYS A 116 -8.86 -7.26 9.71
N SER A 117 -9.23 -5.99 9.54
CA SER A 117 -10.33 -5.53 8.67
C SER A 117 -9.87 -4.47 7.69
N SER A 118 -10.66 -4.26 6.63
CA SER A 118 -10.43 -3.19 5.66
C SER A 118 -10.57 -1.80 6.28
N GLN A 119 -11.46 -1.64 7.26
CA GLN A 119 -11.63 -0.39 8.00
C GLN A 119 -10.39 -0.05 8.82
N GLU A 120 -9.86 -1.02 9.58
CA GLU A 120 -8.63 -0.84 10.35
C GLU A 120 -7.45 -0.54 9.42
N PHE A 121 -7.36 -1.24 8.29
CA PHE A 121 -6.35 -0.98 7.25
C PHE A 121 -6.41 0.47 6.77
N LEU A 122 -7.60 0.95 6.37
CA LEU A 122 -7.76 2.32 5.90
C LEU A 122 -7.39 3.33 6.98
N GLN A 123 -7.85 3.15 8.23
CA GLN A 123 -7.51 4.06 9.33
C GLN A 123 -6.00 4.14 9.56
N ASN A 124 -5.31 3.01 9.62
CA ASN A 124 -3.87 2.95 9.81
C ASN A 124 -3.11 3.51 8.61
N PHE A 125 -3.58 3.26 7.38
CA PHE A 125 -2.97 3.80 6.17
C PHE A 125 -3.15 5.30 6.05
N PHE A 126 -4.34 5.83 6.35
CA PHE A 126 -4.59 7.27 6.43
C PHE A 126 -3.66 7.93 7.44
N LYS A 127 -3.52 7.36 8.65
CA LYS A 127 -2.60 7.85 9.67
C LYS A 127 -1.16 7.89 9.14
N TYR A 128 -0.69 6.80 8.53
CA TYR A 128 0.65 6.73 7.94
C TYR A 128 0.86 7.82 6.87
N LEU A 129 -0.09 8.01 5.96
CA LEU A 129 -0.01 9.03 4.91
C LEU A 129 0.00 10.46 5.50
N HIS A 130 -0.77 10.71 6.56
CA HIS A 130 -0.78 12.01 7.24
C HIS A 130 0.53 12.33 7.95
N GLU A 131 1.18 11.33 8.55
CA GLU A 131 2.44 11.50 9.26
C GLU A 131 3.65 11.63 8.32
N ASN A 132 3.54 11.13 7.08
CA ASN A 132 4.67 11.04 6.14
C ASN A 132 4.49 11.85 4.84
N ASN A 133 3.47 12.69 4.72
CA ASN A 133 3.34 13.59 3.56
C ASN A 133 4.26 14.81 3.69
N ASP A 134 4.69 15.33 2.54
CA ASP A 134 5.62 16.46 2.43
C ASP A 134 5.16 17.68 3.25
N ASP A 135 3.86 17.98 3.26
CA ASP A 135 3.34 19.17 3.94
C ASP A 135 3.47 19.06 5.47
N ALA A 136 3.17 17.89 6.03
CA ALA A 136 3.36 17.60 7.46
C ALA A 136 4.86 17.61 7.83
N VAL A 137 5.71 17.00 7.00
CA VAL A 137 7.17 16.99 7.21
C VAL A 137 7.74 18.41 7.17
N LEU A 138 7.32 19.24 6.21
CA LEU A 138 7.71 20.64 6.10
C LEU A 138 7.21 21.46 7.29
N GLY A 139 6.00 21.19 7.78
CA GLY A 139 5.45 21.78 8.99
C GLY A 139 6.31 21.49 10.22
N TRP A 140 6.59 20.21 10.46
CA TRP A 140 7.45 19.76 11.56
C TRP A 140 8.86 20.35 11.48
N LEU A 141 9.48 20.38 10.30
CA LEU A 141 10.81 20.98 10.10
C LEU A 141 10.81 22.47 10.46
N ARG A 142 9.76 23.22 10.09
CA ARG A 142 9.63 24.64 10.45
C ARG A 142 9.53 24.85 11.95
N GLU A 143 8.76 24.02 12.65
CA GLU A 143 8.62 24.10 14.12
C GLU A 143 9.93 23.72 14.83
N PHE A 144 10.58 22.65 14.38
CA PHE A 144 11.86 22.20 14.91
C PHE A 144 12.94 23.29 14.80
N LEU A 145 13.02 23.98 13.65
CA LEU A 145 13.98 25.07 13.45
C LEU A 145 13.67 26.27 14.35
N LYS A 146 12.40 26.60 14.59
CA LYS A 146 12.01 27.69 15.50
C LYS A 146 12.45 27.42 16.95
N ASN A 147 12.29 26.19 17.42
CA ASN A 147 12.59 25.80 18.80
C ASN A 147 14.09 25.59 19.10
N LYS A 148 14.96 25.69 18.07
CA LYS A 148 16.43 25.65 18.22
C LYS A 148 17.09 27.03 18.26
N SER A 149 16.32 28.09 18.00
CA SER A 149 16.74 29.50 18.11
C SER A 149 16.36 30.05 19.48
#